data_AF-A0AAV6TL95-F1
#
_entry.id   AF-A0AAV6TL95-F1
#
_cell.length_a   1.000
_cell.length_b   1.000
_cell.length_c   1.000
_cell.angle_alpha   90.00
_cell.angle_beta   90.00
_cell.angle_gamma   90.00
#
_symmetry.space_group_name_H-M   'P 1'
#
loop_
_entity.id
_entity.type
_entity.pdbx_description
1 polymer ?
#
loop_
_entity_poly.entity_id
_entity_poly.type
_entity_poly.pdbx_seq_one_letter_code
_entity_poly.pdbx_strand_id
1 'polypeptide(L)'
;MQYAFGHTLICPTIDQAGEVCFNHLIKKETVSLDGSIFSPQGTLTGGSIQAGDTVLEKLIPCPKLKEALERKQNQLSQLQKDISNMKIVKQRYDSLHEDWELKENEAQLLKSKIEQSTYHKQLQEFKDMQQSYEDHKTQLADCKEKQKKCCEAY
;
A
#
# COMPACT_ATOMS: atom_id res chain seq x y z
N MET A 1 -24.42 21.80 -26.26
CA MET A 1 -24.64 21.12 -27.56
C MET A 1 -25.69 21.83 -28.41
N GLN A 2 -26.87 22.16 -27.86
CA GLN A 2 -27.98 22.77 -28.64
C GLN A 2 -27.63 24.12 -29.30
N TYR A 3 -26.88 25.00 -28.63
CA TYR A 3 -26.46 26.29 -29.20
C TYR A 3 -25.45 26.14 -30.36
N ALA A 4 -24.51 25.19 -30.26
CA ALA A 4 -23.42 25.03 -31.24
C ALA A 4 -23.79 24.13 -32.43
N PHE A 5 -24.63 23.11 -32.23
CA PHE A 5 -24.98 22.11 -33.26
C PHE A 5 -26.48 22.00 -33.54
N GLY A 6 -27.34 22.74 -32.84
CA GLY A 6 -28.80 22.60 -32.96
C GLY A 6 -29.44 23.34 -34.13
N HIS A 7 -28.71 24.28 -34.75
CA HIS A 7 -29.21 25.14 -35.82
C HIS A 7 -28.68 24.76 -37.22
N THR A 8 -27.76 23.79 -37.29
CA THR A 8 -27.04 23.42 -38.52
C THR A 8 -27.34 21.98 -38.90
N LEU A 9 -27.61 21.74 -40.19
CA LEU A 9 -27.83 20.42 -40.76
C LEU A 9 -26.58 19.97 -41.55
N ILE A 10 -26.34 18.66 -41.61
CA ILE A 10 -25.19 18.09 -42.33
C ILE A 10 -25.70 17.32 -43.54
N CYS A 11 -25.16 17.61 -44.72
CA CYS A 11 -25.55 17.00 -45.99
C CYS A 11 -24.33 16.31 -46.65
N PRO A 12 -24.52 15.20 -47.37
CA PRO A 12 -23.39 14.47 -47.94
C PRO A 12 -22.78 15.14 -49.17
N THR A 13 -23.55 15.94 -49.92
CA THR A 13 -23.10 16.63 -51.13
C THR A 13 -23.46 18.12 -51.07
N ILE A 14 -22.74 18.93 -51.85
CA ILE A 14 -22.96 20.38 -51.96
C ILE A 14 -24.35 20.68 -52.53
N ASP A 15 -24.79 19.95 -53.55
CA ASP A 15 -26.09 20.14 -54.20
C ASP A 15 -27.25 19.92 -53.20
N GLN A 16 -27.18 18.82 -52.44
CA GLN A 16 -28.18 18.52 -51.41
C GLN A 16 -28.15 19.53 -50.26
N ALA A 17 -26.98 20.05 -49.90
CA ALA A 17 -26.87 21.12 -48.90
C ALA A 17 -27.62 22.38 -49.37
N GLY A 18 -27.40 22.79 -50.63
CA GLY A 18 -28.11 23.92 -51.24
C GLY A 18 -29.63 23.72 -51.25
N GLU A 19 -30.11 22.57 -51.74
CA GLU A 19 -31.55 22.27 -51.78
C GLU A 19 -32.20 22.33 -50.39
N VAL A 20 -31.55 21.75 -49.38
CA VAL A 20 -32.07 21.70 -48.01
C VAL A 20 -32.03 23.08 -47.35
N CYS A 21 -31.00 23.89 -47.60
CA CYS A 21 -30.86 25.23 -47.02
C CYS A 21 -31.96 26.18 -47.52
N PHE A 22 -32.26 26.13 -48.82
CA PHE A 22 -33.22 27.05 -49.45
C PHE A 22 -34.65 26.53 -49.49
N ASN A 23 -34.91 25.29 -49.05
CA ASN A 23 -36.26 24.76 -48.96
C ASN A 23 -37.12 25.58 -48.00
N HIS A 24 -38.29 26.04 -48.47
CA HIS A 24 -39.21 26.91 -47.73
C HIS A 24 -39.67 26.34 -46.37
N LEU A 25 -39.71 25.02 -46.21
CA LEU A 25 -40.13 24.34 -44.98
C LEU A 25 -39.00 24.23 -43.95
N ILE A 26 -37.73 24.29 -44.38
CA ILE A 26 -36.57 23.99 -43.54
C ILE A 26 -35.82 25.26 -43.18
N LYS A 27 -35.35 26.05 -44.17
CA LYS A 27 -34.64 27.33 -44.01
C LYS A 27 -33.64 27.33 -42.84
N LYS A 28 -32.73 26.36 -42.80
CA LYS A 28 -31.66 26.26 -41.80
C LYS A 28 -30.29 26.29 -42.45
N GLU A 29 -29.28 26.62 -41.66
CA GLU A 29 -27.89 26.53 -42.11
C GLU A 29 -27.53 25.06 -42.38
N THR A 30 -26.84 24.80 -43.48
CA THR A 30 -26.43 23.45 -43.87
C THR A 30 -24.95 23.41 -44.19
N VAL A 31 -24.28 22.33 -43.83
CA VAL A 31 -22.86 22.11 -44.09
C VAL A 31 -22.69 20.81 -44.87
N SER A 32 -21.95 20.84 -45.98
CA SER A 32 -21.60 19.63 -46.73
C SER A 32 -20.45 18.87 -46.05
N LEU A 33 -20.31 17.57 -46.32
CA LEU A 33 -19.17 16.79 -45.85
C LEU A 33 -17.82 17.33 -46.34
N ASP A 34 -17.82 17.99 -47.50
CA ASP A 34 -16.65 18.68 -48.07
C ASP A 34 -16.36 20.04 -47.38
N GLY A 35 -17.16 20.43 -46.39
CA GLY A 35 -16.95 21.63 -45.57
C GLY A 35 -17.49 22.94 -46.17
N SER A 36 -18.37 22.87 -47.19
CA SER A 36 -19.06 24.05 -47.70
C SER A 36 -20.27 24.39 -46.82
N ILE A 37 -20.42 25.66 -46.47
CA ILE A 37 -21.48 26.16 -45.57
C ILE A 37 -22.48 26.98 -46.38
N PHE A 38 -23.77 26.67 -46.24
CA PHE A 38 -24.87 27.45 -46.80
C PHE A 38 -25.70 28.03 -45.67
N SER A 39 -26.01 29.33 -45.78
CA SER A 39 -26.91 30.03 -44.88
C SER A 39 -28.18 30.45 -45.62
N PRO A 40 -29.37 30.33 -45.01
CA PRO A 40 -30.64 30.71 -45.63
C PRO A 40 -30.75 32.21 -45.93
N GLN A 41 -29.81 33.02 -45.42
CA GLN A 41 -29.65 34.43 -45.77
C GLN A 41 -29.00 34.67 -47.16
N GLY A 42 -28.61 33.60 -47.86
CA GLY A 42 -28.00 33.68 -49.20
C GLY A 42 -26.48 33.68 -49.20
N THR A 43 -25.84 33.32 -48.09
CA THR A 43 -24.37 33.23 -47.98
C THR A 43 -23.92 31.80 -48.26
N LEU A 44 -23.01 31.64 -49.21
CA LEU A 44 -22.27 30.40 -49.46
C LEU A 44 -20.79 30.63 -49.12
N THR A 45 -20.26 29.82 -48.21
CA THR A 45 -18.83 29.80 -47.89
C THR A 45 -18.27 28.46 -48.34
N GLY A 46 -17.45 28.48 -49.40
CA GLY A 46 -16.79 27.30 -49.94
C GLY A 46 -15.43 27.67 -50.53
N GLY A 47 -14.43 26.82 -50.32
CA GLY A 47 -13.05 27.04 -50.77
C GLY A 47 -12.20 25.78 -50.60
N SER A 48 -10.92 25.86 -51.00
CA SER A 48 -9.97 24.75 -50.82
C SER A 48 -9.59 24.61 -49.35
N ILE A 49 -10.16 23.62 -48.67
CA ILE A 49 -9.75 23.24 -47.32
C ILE A 49 -8.44 22.45 -47.45
N GLN A 50 -7.43 22.79 -46.66
CA GLN A 50 -6.17 22.03 -46.65
C GLN A 50 -6.47 20.60 -46.16
N ALA A 51 -6.16 19.60 -46.98
CA ALA A 51 -6.24 18.19 -46.59
C ALA A 51 -5.14 17.90 -45.56
N GLY A 52 -5.50 17.97 -44.28
CA GLY A 52 -4.62 17.68 -43.16
C GLY A 52 -5.43 17.37 -41.90
N ASP A 53 -4.75 16.91 -40.85
CA ASP A 53 -5.39 16.54 -39.59
C ASP A 53 -6.31 17.64 -39.07
N THR A 54 -7.58 17.29 -38.87
CA THR A 54 -8.56 18.22 -38.30
C THR A 54 -8.26 18.43 -36.81
N VAL A 55 -8.54 19.63 -36.31
CA VAL A 55 -8.36 19.95 -34.88
C VAL A 55 -9.18 19.01 -33.99
N LEU A 56 -10.34 18.53 -34.49
CA LEU A 56 -11.19 17.57 -33.79
C LEU A 56 -10.56 16.19 -33.67
N GLU A 57 -9.85 15.68 -34.69
CA GLU A 57 -9.13 14.40 -34.61
C GLU A 57 -8.07 14.42 -33.51
N LYS A 58 -7.40 15.55 -33.32
CA LYS A 58 -6.44 15.75 -32.21
C LYS A 58 -7.13 15.90 -30.85
N LEU A 59 -8.38 16.37 -30.82
CA LEU A 59 -9.12 16.63 -29.59
C LEU A 59 -9.89 15.39 -29.07
N ILE A 60 -10.36 14.50 -29.96
CA ILE A 60 -11.06 13.26 -29.63
C ILE A 60 -10.32 12.37 -28.60
N PRO A 61 -8.97 12.21 -28.64
CA PRO A 61 -8.27 11.41 -27.63
C PRO A 61 -8.08 12.14 -26.29
N CYS A 62 -8.18 13.48 -26.23
CA CYS A 62 -7.87 14.25 -25.03
C CYS A 62 -8.75 13.92 -23.81
N PRO A 63 -10.09 13.74 -23.93
CA PRO A 63 -10.93 13.36 -22.80
C PRO A 63 -10.53 12.01 -22.20
N LYS A 64 -10.27 11.00 -23.05
CA LYS A 64 -9.84 9.66 -22.60
C LYS A 64 -8.50 9.73 -21.86
N LEU A 65 -7.57 10.54 -22.37
CA LEU A 65 -6.28 10.75 -21.73
C LEU A 65 -6.40 11.48 -20.38
N LYS A 66 -7.29 12.48 -20.30
CA LYS A 66 -7.61 13.18 -19.04
C LYS A 66 -8.21 12.24 -18.00
N GLU A 67 -9.19 11.42 -18.38
CA GLU A 67 -9.78 10.42 -17.47
C GLU A 67 -8.73 9.41 -16.98
N ALA A 68 -7.85 8.93 -17.87
CA ALA A 68 -6.78 8.02 -17.49
C ALA A 68 -5.80 8.67 -16.51
N LEU A 69 -5.47 9.96 -16.73
CA LEU A 69 -4.61 10.74 -15.87
C LEU A 69 -5.23 10.96 -14.48
N GLU A 70 -6.50 11.35 -14.41
CA GLU A 70 -7.22 11.51 -13.14
C GLU A 70 -7.29 10.19 -12.36
N ARG A 71 -7.57 9.07 -13.03
CA ARG A 71 -7.55 7.74 -12.40
C ARG A 71 -6.18 7.43 -11.79
N LYS A 72 -5.10 7.69 -12.51
CA LYS A 72 -3.74 7.43 -12.03
C LYS A 72 -3.35 8.35 -10.88
N GLN A 73 -3.72 9.63 -10.93
CA GLN A 73 -3.52 10.56 -9.82
C GLN A 73 -4.28 10.14 -8.56
N ASN A 74 -5.53 9.70 -8.70
CA ASN A 74 -6.31 9.19 -7.58
C ASN A 74 -5.70 7.92 -6.96
N GLN A 75 -5.24 6.98 -7.80
CA GLN A 75 -4.52 5.79 -7.33
C GLN A 75 -3.25 6.17 -6.56
N LEU A 76 -2.49 7.14 -7.05
CA LEU A 76 -1.27 7.61 -6.41
C LEU A 76 -1.57 8.28 -5.06
N SER A 77 -2.60 9.12 -5.00
CA SER A 77 -3.04 9.76 -3.75
C SER A 77 -3.48 8.73 -2.70
N GLN A 78 -4.21 7.70 -3.12
CA GLN A 78 -4.62 6.61 -2.23
C GLN A 78 -3.39 5.87 -1.67
N LEU A 79 -2.45 5.49 -2.54
CA LEU A 79 -1.24 4.78 -2.13
C LEU A 79 -0.38 5.62 -1.17
N GLN A 80 -0.29 6.94 -1.40
CA GLN A 80 0.42 7.84 -0.49
C GLN A 80 -0.23 7.89 0.90
N LYS A 81 -1.57 7.88 0.97
CA LYS A 81 -2.28 7.79 2.26
C LYS A 81 -1.97 6.48 2.97
N ASP A 82 -2.00 5.36 2.26
CA ASP A 82 -1.69 4.05 2.83
C ASP A 82 -0.26 3.98 3.37
N ILE A 83 0.72 4.51 2.61
CA ILE A 83 2.11 4.63 3.07
C ILE A 83 2.22 5.49 4.33
N SER A 84 1.48 6.62 4.39
CA SER A 84 1.50 7.49 5.56
C SER A 84 0.93 6.81 6.80
N ASN A 85 -0.16 6.05 6.65
CA ASN A 85 -0.74 5.24 7.71
C ASN A 85 0.22 4.15 8.19
N MET A 86 0.88 3.45 7.26
CA MET A 86 1.83 2.40 7.58
C MET A 86 3.07 2.95 8.30
N LYS A 87 3.49 4.19 7.98
CA LYS A 87 4.57 4.89 8.69
C LYS A 87 4.21 5.17 10.15
N ILE A 88 2.96 5.52 10.44
CA ILE A 88 2.49 5.73 11.82
C ILE A 88 2.54 4.41 12.60
N VAL A 89 2.09 3.31 12.00
CA VAL A 89 2.16 1.98 12.62
C VAL A 89 3.60 1.58 12.89
N LYS A 90 4.50 1.80 11.92
CA LYS A 90 5.93 1.55 12.09
C LYS A 90 6.52 2.35 13.26
N GLN A 91 6.23 3.65 13.37
CA GLN A 91 6.74 4.47 14.48
C GLN A 91 6.29 3.95 15.85
N ARG A 92 5.04 3.48 15.96
CA ARG A 92 4.54 2.86 17.20
C ARG A 92 5.24 1.53 17.49
N TYR A 93 5.48 0.74 16.45
CA TYR A 93 6.23 -0.51 16.57
C TYR A 93 7.67 -0.24 17.04
N ASP A 94 8.37 0.71 16.41
CA ASP A 94 9.76 1.04 16.74
C ASP A 94 9.87 1.50 18.21
N SER A 95 8.97 2.37 18.67
CA SER A 95 8.91 2.79 20.09
C SER A 95 8.64 1.64 21.05
N LEU A 96 7.68 0.76 20.74
CA LEU A 96 7.36 -0.38 21.59
C LEU A 96 8.50 -1.41 21.60
N HIS A 97 9.21 -1.54 20.47
CA HIS A 97 10.35 -2.44 20.35
C HIS A 97 11.53 -1.96 21.19
N GLU A 98 11.84 -0.66 21.18
CA GLU A 98 12.84 -0.06 22.06
C GLU A 98 12.50 -0.30 23.55
N ASP A 99 11.24 -0.07 23.95
CA ASP A 99 10.76 -0.35 25.32
C ASP A 99 10.91 -1.84 25.69
N TRP A 100 10.60 -2.73 24.77
CA TRP A 100 10.75 -4.18 24.95
C TRP A 100 12.22 -4.57 25.12
N GLU A 101 13.13 -4.05 24.29
CA GLU A 101 14.56 -4.29 24.39
C GLU A 101 15.12 -3.79 25.74
N LEU A 102 14.66 -2.62 26.21
CA LEU A 102 15.04 -2.10 27.53
C LEU A 102 14.60 -3.05 28.66
N LYS A 103 13.36 -3.55 28.60
CA LYS A 103 12.82 -4.47 29.62
C LYS A 103 13.49 -5.84 29.60
N GLU A 104 13.81 -6.36 28.43
CA GLU A 104 14.55 -7.61 28.28
C GLU A 104 15.96 -7.48 28.89
N ASN A 105 16.66 -6.38 28.58
CA ASN A 105 17.97 -6.10 29.17
C ASN A 105 17.89 -5.94 30.71
N GLU A 106 16.87 -5.26 31.22
CA GLU A 106 16.63 -5.11 32.67
C GLU A 106 16.40 -6.47 33.34
N ALA A 107 15.62 -7.35 32.72
CA ALA A 107 15.37 -8.71 33.20
C ALA A 107 16.64 -9.55 33.23
N GLN A 108 17.46 -9.49 32.18
CA GLN A 108 18.76 -10.17 32.13
C GLN A 108 19.72 -9.66 33.20
N LEU A 109 19.79 -8.34 33.42
CA LEU A 109 20.58 -7.73 34.49
C LEU A 109 20.10 -8.19 35.87
N LEU A 110 18.78 -8.24 36.11
CA LEU A 110 18.24 -8.74 37.37
C LEU A 110 18.59 -10.22 37.59
N LYS A 111 18.45 -11.05 36.55
CA LYS A 111 18.79 -12.47 36.60
C LYS A 111 20.27 -12.66 36.96
N SER A 112 21.16 -11.94 36.28
CA SER A 112 22.59 -11.96 36.57
C SER A 112 22.90 -11.49 38.01
N LYS A 113 22.23 -10.43 38.48
CA LYS A 113 22.36 -9.97 39.88
C LYS A 113 21.89 -11.02 40.89
N ILE A 114 20.81 -11.75 40.60
CA ILE A 114 20.34 -12.83 41.47
C ILE A 114 21.36 -13.96 41.52
N GLU A 115 21.89 -14.39 40.37
CA GLU A 115 22.91 -15.44 40.27
C GLU A 115 24.22 -15.03 40.96
N GLN A 116 24.62 -13.76 40.85
CA GLN A 116 25.82 -13.22 41.50
C GLN A 116 25.61 -12.88 42.98
N SER A 117 24.35 -12.78 43.44
CA SER A 117 24.02 -12.43 44.80
C SER A 117 24.61 -13.44 45.78
N THR A 118 25.07 -12.94 46.92
CA THR A 118 25.58 -13.75 48.03
C THR A 118 24.57 -14.81 48.46
N TYR A 119 23.27 -14.52 48.34
CA TYR A 119 22.19 -15.48 48.64
C TYR A 119 22.22 -16.70 47.71
N HIS A 120 22.45 -16.51 46.40
CA HIS A 120 22.47 -17.63 45.46
C HIS A 120 23.71 -18.50 45.66
N LYS A 121 24.87 -17.88 45.91
CA LYS A 121 26.09 -18.60 46.28
C LYS A 121 25.91 -19.41 47.57
N GLN A 122 25.36 -18.80 48.61
CA GLN A 122 25.08 -19.47 49.88
C GLN A 122 24.07 -20.62 49.72
N LEU A 123 23.05 -20.47 48.87
CA LEU A 123 22.07 -21.53 48.59
C LEU A 123 22.72 -22.71 47.86
N GLN A 124 23.63 -22.43 46.92
CA GLN A 124 24.36 -23.45 46.18
C GLN A 124 25.34 -24.20 47.09
N GLU A 125 26.12 -23.47 47.88
CA GLU A 125 27.00 -24.05 48.91
C GLU A 125 26.21 -24.88 49.93
N PHE A 126 25.04 -24.42 50.37
CA PHE A 126 24.18 -25.16 51.29
C PHE A 126 23.70 -26.48 50.67
N LYS A 127 23.30 -26.48 49.39
CA LYS A 127 22.91 -27.70 48.67
C LYS A 127 24.07 -28.67 48.52
N ASP A 128 25.24 -28.19 48.13
CA ASP A 128 26.45 -29.01 47.99
C ASP A 128 26.85 -29.65 49.33
N MET A 129 26.75 -28.88 50.42
CA MET A 129 27.03 -29.36 51.77
C MET A 129 25.99 -30.37 52.26
N GLN A 130 24.71 -30.20 51.91
CA GLN A 130 23.66 -31.17 52.20
C GLN A 130 23.88 -32.48 51.43
N GLN A 131 24.30 -32.40 50.16
CA GLN A 131 24.66 -33.57 49.35
C GLN A 131 25.83 -34.34 49.97
N SER A 132 26.91 -33.64 50.30
CA SER A 132 28.09 -34.20 50.96
C SER A 132 27.76 -34.84 52.32
N TYR A 133 26.83 -34.25 53.08
CA TYR A 133 26.36 -34.83 54.34
C TYR A 133 25.66 -36.18 54.14
N GLU A 134 24.79 -36.30 53.14
CA GLU A 134 24.14 -37.59 52.82
C GLU A 134 25.15 -38.62 52.29
N ASP A 135 26.11 -38.21 51.46
CA ASP A 135 27.20 -39.07 50.99
C ASP A 135 28.07 -39.57 52.15
N HIS A 136 28.43 -38.70 53.09
CA HIS A 136 29.18 -39.09 54.28
C HIS A 136 28.36 -40.01 55.20
N LYS A 137 27.06 -39.79 55.33
CA LYS A 137 26.16 -40.63 56.12
C LYS A 137 26.04 -42.04 55.53
N THR A 138 25.93 -42.16 54.21
CA THR A 138 25.92 -43.46 53.51
C THR A 138 27.26 -44.17 53.65
N GLN A 139 28.39 -43.46 53.44
CA GLN A 139 29.73 -44.00 53.69
C GLN A 139 29.93 -44.49 55.14
N LEU A 140 29.37 -43.77 56.12
CA LEU A 140 29.46 -44.13 57.53
C LEU A 140 28.61 -45.36 57.87
N ALA A 141 27.47 -45.55 57.20
CA ALA A 141 26.68 -46.78 57.28
C ALA A 141 27.45 -47.98 56.70
N ASP A 142 28.05 -47.81 55.53
CA ASP A 142 28.85 -48.84 54.85
C ASP A 142 30.09 -49.23 55.67
N CYS A 143 30.79 -48.26 56.25
CA CYS A 143 31.94 -48.51 57.12
C CYS A 143 31.54 -49.26 58.41
N LYS A 144 30.39 -48.93 59.02
CA LYS A 144 29.87 -49.66 60.19
C LYS A 144 29.48 -51.10 59.84
N GLU A 145 28.89 -51.32 58.67
CA GLU A 145 28.63 -52.68 58.18
C GLU A 145 29.93 -53.48 57.98
N LYS A 146 30.93 -52.89 57.33
CA LYS A 146 32.24 -53.53 57.14
C LYS A 146 32.93 -53.82 58.47
N GLN A 147 32.85 -52.89 59.44
CA GLN A 147 33.39 -53.09 60.78
C GLN A 147 32.71 -54.26 61.51
N LYS A 148 31.37 -54.36 61.46
CA LYS A 148 30.65 -55.51 62.03
C LYS A 148 31.06 -56.83 61.37
N LYS A 149 31.14 -56.86 60.04
CA LYS A 149 31.60 -58.03 59.28
C LYS A 149 33.04 -58.45 59.65
N CYS A 150 33.93 -57.48 59.93
CA CYS A 150 35.30 -57.78 60.40
C CYS A 150 35.36 -58.23 61.87
N CYS A 151 34.52 -57.68 62.76
CA CYS A 151 34.46 -58.10 64.17
C CYS A 151 33.78 -59.46 64.38
N GLU A 152 32.88 -59.87 63.48
CA GLU A 152 32.27 -61.21 63.50
C GLU A 152 33.18 -62.30 62.88
N ALA A 153 34.27 -61.92 62.22
CA ALA A 153 35.23 -62.83 61.59
C ALA A 153 36.44 -63.19 62.48
N TYR A 154 36.45 -62.74 63.75
CA TYR A 154 37.46 -63.02 64.78
C TYR A 154 36.80 -63.67 65.99
#